data_AF-A0A2R8ZU81-F1
#
_entry.id   AF-A0A2R8ZU81-F1
#
_cell.length_a   1.000
_cell.length_b   1.000
_cell.length_c   1.000
_cell.angle_alpha   90.00
_cell.angle_beta   90.00
_cell.angle_gamma   90.00
#
_symmetry.space_group_name_H-M   'P 1'
#
loop_
_entity.id
_entity.type
_entity.pdbx_description
1 polymer ?
#
loop_
_entity_poly.entity_id
_entity_poly.type
_entity_poly.pdbx_seq_one_letter_code
_entity_poly.pdbx_strand_id
1 'polypeptide(L)'
;MFGNGKGYRGKKATTVTGTPRQEWTAQEPHRHSRFTPGTSPRAGLEKNYCRNPDGDINGPWCYRVNPRKLFDYCDIPLCGKLPSVLVRKLLPSYGFAKKKTTENGF
;
A
#
# COMPACT_ATOMS: atom_id res chain seq x y z
N MET A 1 -1.99 -1.81 -9.98
CA MET A 1 -1.76 -3.23 -9.60
C MET A 1 -2.99 -4.06 -9.91
N PHE A 2 -2.87 -5.39 -9.98
CA PHE A 2 -4.01 -6.30 -10.11
C PHE A 2 -4.17 -7.11 -8.81
N GLY A 3 -5.41 -7.45 -8.44
CA GLY A 3 -5.70 -8.17 -7.20
C GLY A 3 -5.05 -7.52 -5.98
N ASN A 4 -4.41 -8.33 -5.14
CA ASN A 4 -3.63 -7.87 -3.98
C ASN A 4 -2.20 -7.40 -4.31
N GLY A 5 -1.82 -7.32 -5.59
CA GLY A 5 -0.51 -6.81 -5.97
C GLY A 5 0.69 -7.72 -5.66
N LYS A 6 0.50 -9.04 -5.44
CA LYS A 6 1.62 -10.01 -5.32
C LYS A 6 2.58 -9.96 -6.53
N GLY A 7 2.03 -9.78 -7.72
CA GLY A 7 2.78 -9.59 -8.97
C GLY A 7 3.24 -8.15 -9.25
N TYR A 8 3.01 -7.20 -8.34
CA TYR A 8 3.39 -5.81 -8.57
C TYR A 8 4.91 -5.65 -8.64
N ARG A 9 5.41 -5.07 -9.73
CA ARG A 9 6.84 -4.77 -9.97
C ARG A 9 7.11 -3.30 -10.33
N GLY A 10 6.16 -2.41 -10.02
CA GLY A 10 6.36 -0.97 -10.23
C GLY A 10 7.39 -0.36 -9.26
N LYS A 11 7.73 0.92 -9.48
CA LYS A 11 8.82 1.63 -8.79
C LYS A 11 8.33 2.56 -7.65
N LYS A 12 7.13 2.35 -7.11
CA LYS A 12 6.63 3.15 -5.97
C LYS A 12 7.53 2.90 -4.75
N ALA A 13 8.34 3.90 -4.39
CA ALA A 13 9.33 3.85 -3.29
C ALA A 13 9.17 4.98 -2.25
N THR A 14 8.27 5.93 -2.49
CA THR A 14 8.13 7.13 -1.65
C THR A 14 6.75 7.26 -1.02
N THR A 15 6.71 7.85 0.17
CA THR A 15 5.50 8.39 0.79
C THR A 15 5.07 9.68 0.09
N VAL A 16 3.88 10.19 0.41
CA VAL A 16 3.39 11.50 -0.07
C VAL A 16 4.33 12.65 0.34
N THR A 17 5.01 12.51 1.48
CA THR A 17 5.93 13.50 2.06
C THR A 17 7.38 13.34 1.62
N GLY A 18 7.68 12.45 0.67
CA GLY A 18 9.04 12.25 0.15
C GLY A 18 9.98 11.46 1.08
N THR A 19 9.49 10.92 2.20
CA THR A 19 10.33 10.11 3.11
C THR A 19 10.68 8.78 2.44
N PRO A 20 11.98 8.42 2.35
CA PRO A 20 12.40 7.16 1.76
C PRO A 20 11.97 5.98 2.64
N ARG A 21 11.68 4.84 2.00
CA ARG A 21 11.43 3.56 2.67
C ARG A 21 12.74 2.83 2.92
N GLN A 22 12.77 2.00 3.96
CA GLN A 22 13.92 1.15 4.22
C GLN A 22 14.03 0.13 3.08
N GLU A 23 15.25 -0.09 2.59
CA GLU A 23 15.50 -1.08 1.54
C GLU A 23 15.31 -2.50 2.05
N TRP A 24 14.88 -3.41 1.18
CA TRP A 24 14.67 -4.82 1.52
C TRP A 24 15.95 -5.57 1.89
N THR A 25 17.12 -5.02 1.56
CA THR A 25 18.45 -5.51 1.96
C THR A 25 18.97 -4.83 3.22
N ALA A 26 18.50 -3.62 3.52
CA ALA A 26 18.97 -2.85 4.67
C ALA A 26 18.47 -3.50 5.96
N GLN A 27 19.33 -3.55 6.97
CA GLN A 27 18.98 -4.09 8.30
C GLN A 27 18.78 -2.99 9.34
N GLU A 28 18.85 -1.72 8.94
CA GLU A 28 18.64 -0.56 9.81
C GLU A 28 17.60 0.37 9.17
N PRO A 29 16.72 1.01 9.98
CA PRO A 29 16.59 0.87 11.43
C PRO A 29 15.88 -0.43 11.88
N HIS A 30 15.26 -1.18 10.97
CA HIS A 30 14.55 -2.41 11.33
C HIS A 30 15.26 -3.64 10.82
N ARG A 31 15.78 -4.48 11.71
CA ARG A 31 16.32 -5.79 11.32
C ARG A 31 15.19 -6.72 10.90
N HIS A 32 15.39 -7.45 9.81
CA HIS A 32 14.41 -8.40 9.28
C HIS A 32 15.07 -9.54 8.50
N SER A 33 14.59 -10.77 8.70
CA SER A 33 15.06 -11.97 8.01
C SER A 33 14.02 -12.58 7.08
N ARG A 34 12.73 -12.45 7.42
CA ARG A 34 11.63 -13.13 6.71
C ARG A 34 11.46 -12.65 5.26
N PHE A 35 11.54 -11.34 5.02
CA PHE A 35 11.33 -10.74 3.71
C PHE A 35 12.58 -10.00 3.25
N THR A 36 13.52 -10.76 2.69
CA THR A 36 14.75 -10.26 2.08
C THR A 36 14.89 -10.84 0.66
N PRO A 37 15.72 -10.26 -0.22
CA PRO A 37 15.99 -10.87 -1.52
C PRO A 37 16.49 -12.31 -1.45
N GLY A 38 17.23 -12.66 -0.40
CA GLY A 38 17.73 -14.03 -0.18
C GLY A 38 16.62 -15.01 0.23
N THR A 39 15.72 -14.60 1.13
CA THR A 39 14.64 -15.48 1.63
C THR A 39 13.40 -15.49 0.75
N SER A 40 13.20 -14.46 -0.08
CA SER A 40 12.06 -14.31 -1.00
C SER A 40 12.51 -13.91 -2.41
N PRO A 41 13.34 -14.72 -3.11
CA PRO A 41 14.00 -14.34 -4.36
C PRO A 41 13.02 -14.04 -5.50
N ARG A 42 11.84 -14.69 -5.51
CA ARG A 42 10.81 -14.48 -6.54
C ARG A 42 9.91 -13.27 -6.27
N ALA A 43 10.01 -12.63 -5.11
CA ALA A 43 9.16 -11.50 -4.76
C ALA A 43 9.62 -10.16 -5.36
N GLY A 44 10.79 -10.11 -6.01
CA GLY A 44 11.32 -8.91 -6.64
C GLY A 44 11.59 -7.79 -5.63
N LEU A 45 12.15 -8.13 -4.48
CA LEU A 45 12.45 -7.24 -3.35
C LEU A 45 13.64 -6.31 -3.64
N GLU A 46 13.54 -5.52 -4.71
CA GLU A 46 14.59 -4.62 -5.18
C GLU A 46 14.49 -3.24 -4.51
N LYS A 47 15.64 -2.70 -4.08
CA LYS A 47 15.77 -1.40 -3.42
C LYS A 47 14.77 -1.27 -2.27
N ASN A 48 13.93 -0.24 -2.29
CA ASN A 48 12.85 0.02 -1.34
C ASN A 48 11.48 0.09 -2.01
N TYR A 49 11.30 -0.59 -3.14
CA TYR A 49 10.02 -0.60 -3.86
C TYR A 49 8.96 -1.39 -3.09
N CYS A 50 7.71 -0.92 -3.09
CA CYS A 50 6.61 -1.64 -2.46
C CYS A 50 6.42 -3.02 -3.09
N ARG A 51 6.28 -4.05 -2.25
CA ARG A 51 6.06 -5.44 -2.68
C ARG A 51 5.07 -6.11 -1.74
N ASN A 52 4.49 -7.20 -2.21
CA ASN A 52 3.62 -8.04 -1.41
C ASN A 52 4.16 -9.48 -1.41
N PRO A 53 5.28 -9.74 -0.72
CA PRO A 53 5.94 -11.05 -0.74
C PRO A 53 5.12 -12.15 -0.08
N ASP A 54 4.31 -11.80 0.91
CA ASP A 54 3.43 -12.67 1.69
C ASP A 54 2.05 -12.88 1.06
N GLY A 55 1.66 -12.03 0.12
CA GLY A 55 0.34 -12.10 -0.50
C GLY A 55 -0.78 -11.58 0.39
N ASP A 56 -0.48 -10.63 1.28
CA ASP A 56 -1.45 -9.94 2.13
C ASP A 56 -2.59 -9.35 1.28
N ILE A 57 -3.83 -9.51 1.74
CA ILE A 57 -5.03 -9.01 1.07
C ILE A 57 -5.06 -7.47 0.97
N ASN A 58 -4.39 -6.76 1.89
CA ASN A 58 -4.32 -5.31 1.94
C ASN A 58 -3.40 -4.70 0.88
N GLY A 59 -2.53 -5.52 0.28
CA GLY A 59 -1.72 -5.15 -0.86
C GLY A 59 -0.24 -4.93 -0.57
N PRO A 60 0.50 -4.32 -1.52
CA PRO A 60 1.94 -4.11 -1.38
C PRO A 60 2.29 -3.15 -0.24
N TRP A 61 3.35 -3.49 0.47
CA TRP A 61 3.87 -2.78 1.61
C TRP A 61 5.40 -2.67 1.51
N CYS A 62 5.99 -2.01 2.50
CA CYS A 62 7.44 -1.77 2.59
C CYS A 62 7.85 -1.51 4.04
N TYR A 63 9.11 -1.78 4.38
CA TYR A 63 9.68 -1.32 5.63
C TYR A 63 9.82 0.22 5.66
N ARG A 64 9.70 0.81 6.85
CA ARG A 64 9.75 2.26 7.05
C ARG A 64 11.04 2.64 7.76
N VAL A 65 11.64 3.76 7.40
CA VAL A 65 12.78 4.32 8.16
C VAL A 65 12.38 4.90 9.53
N ASN A 66 11.08 4.91 9.87
CA ASN A 66 10.63 5.36 11.19
C ASN A 66 10.80 4.21 12.19
N PRO A 67 11.61 4.35 13.24
CA PRO A 67 11.83 3.28 14.22
C PRO A 67 10.57 2.89 15.00
N ARG A 68 9.53 3.74 15.02
CA ARG A 68 8.27 3.46 15.74
C ARG A 68 7.24 2.67 14.93
N LYS A 69 7.46 2.48 13.63
CA LYS A 69 6.52 1.76 12.74
C LYS A 69 7.33 0.90 11.78
N LEU A 70 7.25 -0.42 11.93
CA LEU A 70 8.06 -1.39 11.16
C LEU A 70 7.81 -1.28 9.65
N PHE A 71 6.54 -1.27 9.24
CA PHE A 71 6.15 -1.23 7.83
C PHE A 71 4.90 -0.38 7.62
N ASP A 72 4.61 -0.04 6.36
CA ASP A 72 3.33 0.56 5.98
C ASP A 72 2.89 0.09 4.60
N TYR A 73 1.59 0.15 4.36
CA TYR A 73 1.02 -0.15 3.06
C TYR A 73 1.28 0.98 2.06
N CYS A 74 1.31 0.61 0.79
CA CYS A 74 1.51 1.53 -0.30
C CYS A 74 0.21 1.79 -1.05
N ASP A 75 -0.15 3.06 -1.21
CA ASP A 75 -1.24 3.46 -2.08
C ASP A 75 -0.85 3.28 -3.55
N ILE A 76 -1.17 2.10 -4.08
CA ILE A 76 -0.95 1.71 -5.48
C ILE A 76 -2.33 1.48 -6.09
N PRO A 77 -2.76 2.29 -7.07
CA PRO A 77 -4.08 2.16 -7.66
C PRO A 77 -4.25 0.81 -8.37
N LEU A 78 -5.46 0.26 -8.32
CA LEU A 78 -5.81 -0.90 -9.12
C LEU A 78 -5.83 -0.51 -10.60
N CYS A 79 -5.27 -1.36 -11.47
CA CYS A 79 -5.35 -1.13 -12.91
C CYS A 79 -6.82 -1.15 -13.35
N GLY A 80 -7.23 -0.21 -14.21
CA GLY A 80 -8.64 -0.08 -14.63
C GLY A 80 -9.57 0.55 -13.59
N LYS A 81 -9.08 0.90 -12.39
CA LYS A 81 -9.81 1.75 -11.43
C LYS A 81 -9.08 3.07 -11.28
N LEU A 82 -9.83 4.16 -11.27
CA LEU A 82 -9.24 5.47 -11.04
C LEU A 82 -8.61 5.53 -9.64
N PRO A 83 -7.44 6.18 -9.48
CA PRO A 83 -6.88 6.45 -8.17
C PRO A 83 -7.91 7.15 -7.28
N SER A 84 -7.98 6.80 -6.00
CA SER A 84 -8.91 7.39 -5.03
C SER A 84 -8.83 8.93 -5.00
N VAL A 85 -7.64 9.50 -5.22
CA VAL A 85 -7.41 10.94 -5.37
C VAL A 85 -8.06 11.52 -6.62
N LEU A 86 -8.00 10.80 -7.76
CA LEU A 86 -8.71 11.21 -8.98
C LEU A 86 -10.22 11.12 -8.78
N VAL A 87 -10.72 10.05 -8.14
CA VAL A 87 -12.15 9.91 -7.83
C VAL A 87 -12.64 11.08 -6.99
N ARG A 88 -11.88 11.49 -5.96
CA ARG A 88 -12.23 12.65 -5.11
C ARG A 88 -12.18 13.98 -5.85
N LYS A 89 -11.26 14.15 -6.81
CA LYS A 89 -11.16 15.37 -7.63
C LYS A 89 -12.23 15.45 -8.73
N LEU A 90 -12.66 14.30 -9.25
CA LEU A 90 -13.63 14.18 -10.35
C LEU A 90 -15.08 14.10 -9.88
N LEU A 91 -15.33 13.85 -8.59
CA LEU A 91 -16.67 13.93 -7.97
C LEU A 91 -16.76 15.14 -7.03
N PRO A 92 -16.85 16.39 -7.54
CA PRO A 92 -17.31 17.48 -6.71
C PRO A 92 -18.78 17.21 -6.38
N SER A 93 -19.08 16.98 -5.09
CA SER A 93 -20.43 16.94 -4.54
C SER A 93 -21.36 15.82 -5.07
N TYR A 94 -21.16 14.58 -4.61
CA TYR A 94 -22.32 13.77 -4.22
C TYR A 94 -22.31 13.67 -2.70
N GLY A 95 -23.09 14.56 -2.08
CA GLY A 95 -23.37 14.51 -0.66
C GLY A 95 -23.85 13.11 -0.30
N PHE A 96 -23.17 12.50 0.68
CA PHE A 96 -23.64 11.30 1.32
C PHE A 96 -24.91 11.69 2.08
N ALA A 97 -26.07 11.63 1.41
CA ALA A 97 -27.36 11.74 2.07
C ALA A 97 -27.39 10.59 3.08
N LYS A 98 -27.22 10.91 4.36
CA LYS A 98 -27.54 9.97 5.44
C LYS A 98 -28.99 9.56 5.19
N LYS A 99 -29.22 8.30 4.82
CA LYS A 99 -30.57 7.73 4.80
C LYS A 99 -31.13 7.95 6.21
N LYS A 100 -32.11 8.86 6.35
CA LYS A 100 -33.00 8.86 7.51
C LYS A 100 -33.77 7.55 7.42
N THR A 101 -33.51 6.63 8.34
CA THR A 101 -34.39 5.50 8.58
C THR A 101 -35.67 6.09 9.15
N THR A 102 -36.73 6.10 8.35
CA THR A 102 -38.09 6.36 8.82
C THR A 102 -38.59 5.04 9.39
N GLU A 103 -38.67 4.93 10.71
CA GLU A 103 -39.53 3.94 11.36
C GLU A 103 -40.85 4.65 11.67
N ASN A 104 -41.94 4.20 11.04
CA ASN A 104 -43.32 4.50 11.41
C ASN A 104 -44.19 3.28 11.03
N GLY A 105 -44.99 2.82 12.00
CA GLY A 105 -46.03 1.78 11.89
C GLY A 105 -45.71 0.59 12.81
N PHE A 106 -46.49 0.25 13.83
CA PHE A 106 -47.93 0.38 14.07
C PHE A 106 -48.22 0.67 15.56
#